data_AF-A0A0P9GR64-F1
#
_entry.id   AF-A0A0P9GR64-F1
#
_cell.length_a   1.000
_cell.length_b   1.000
_cell.length_c   1.000
_cell.angle_alpha   90.00
_cell.angle_beta   90.00
_cell.angle_gamma   90.00
#
_symmetry.space_group_name_H-M   'P 1'
#
loop_
_entity.id
_entity.type
_entity.pdbx_description
1 polymer ?
#
loop_
_entity_poly.entity_id
_entity_poly.type
_entity_poly.pdbx_seq_one_letter_code
_entity_poly.pdbx_strand_id
1 'polypeptide(L)'
;MEELLLHYSSSYSAARAAMLQAWRFYSVRRWWLACDFCQPSRELIIDEAVARGLIHLPGYSDPAKRKAYCQGIWIGPARGAIDELKEANAAGKRIEIGVSNETLETAAMTGEPWQQVYRQRVREVEQRRADNLHMLPKGGVIADPPTPPNEE
;
A
#
# COMPACT_ATOMS: atom_id res chain seq x y z
N MET A 1 30.04 11.64 1.35
CA MET A 1 30.60 11.19 2.63
C MET A 1 29.66 11.50 3.79
N GLU A 2 29.00 12.66 3.81
CA GLU A 2 27.99 13.01 4.86
C GLU A 2 26.80 12.03 4.94
N GLU A 3 26.27 11.60 3.80
CA GLU A 3 25.09 10.73 3.76
C GLU A 3 25.36 9.28 4.22
N LEU A 4 26.63 8.82 4.15
CA LEU A 4 27.04 7.50 4.64
C LEU A 4 27.31 7.50 6.16
N LEU A 5 27.57 8.67 6.74
CA LEU A 5 27.97 8.85 8.14
C LEU A 5 26.83 9.33 9.05
N LEU A 6 25.61 9.53 8.51
CA LEU A 6 24.44 10.08 9.22
C LEU A 6 24.72 11.40 9.97
N HIS A 7 25.78 12.12 9.62
CA HIS A 7 26.19 13.34 10.32
C HIS A 7 25.62 14.56 9.59
N TYR A 8 24.39 14.95 9.94
CA TYR A 8 23.76 16.15 9.41
C TYR A 8 24.13 17.34 10.30
N SER A 9 25.22 18.06 10.01
CA SER A 9 25.49 19.37 10.61
C SER A 9 24.61 20.50 10.05
N SER A 10 23.49 20.14 9.40
CA SER A 10 22.73 20.96 8.49
C SER A 10 21.25 20.92 8.85
N SER A 11 20.53 22.02 8.63
CA SER A 11 19.12 22.24 9.00
C SER A 11 18.17 21.09 8.60
N TYR A 12 17.01 21.01 9.28
CA TYR A 12 15.93 20.03 9.00
C TYR A 12 15.62 19.87 7.49
N SER A 13 15.66 20.97 6.73
CA SER A 13 15.43 20.96 5.28
C SER A 13 16.52 20.24 4.49
N ALA A 14 17.79 20.38 4.90
CA ALA A 14 18.91 19.68 4.28
C ALA A 14 18.84 18.17 4.53
N ALA A 15 18.56 17.75 5.78
CA ALA A 15 18.37 16.35 6.13
C ALA A 15 17.18 15.72 5.36
N ARG A 16 16.08 16.47 5.21
CA ARG A 16 14.94 16.03 4.38
C ARG A 16 15.30 15.89 2.91
N ALA A 17 16.04 16.84 2.34
CA ALA A 17 16.46 16.80 0.95
C ALA A 17 17.37 15.60 0.66
N ALA A 18 18.34 15.32 1.55
CA ALA A 18 19.21 14.15 1.46
C ALA A 18 18.39 12.85 1.50
N MET A 19 17.52 12.68 2.49
CA MET A 19 16.68 11.49 2.61
C MET A 19 15.81 11.24 1.38
N LEU A 20 15.26 12.29 0.76
CA LEU A 20 14.50 12.19 -0.49
C LEU A 20 15.37 11.76 -1.67
N GLN A 21 16.61 12.25 -1.75
CA GLN A 21 17.54 11.88 -2.81
C GLN A 21 18.01 10.43 -2.67
N ALA A 22 18.34 9.99 -1.45
CA ALA A 22 18.61 8.60 -1.15
C ALA A 22 17.41 7.71 -1.51
N TRP A 23 16.19 8.11 -1.14
CA TRP A 23 14.98 7.35 -1.46
C TRP A 23 14.77 7.17 -2.97
N ARG A 24 15.03 8.21 -3.78
CA ARG A 24 14.99 8.12 -5.24
C ARG A 24 15.96 7.08 -5.77
N PHE A 25 17.20 7.10 -5.29
CA PHE A 25 18.22 6.12 -5.67
C PHE A 25 17.80 4.68 -5.33
N TYR A 26 17.28 4.45 -4.11
CA TYR A 26 16.80 3.12 -3.71
C TYR A 26 15.57 2.67 -4.50
N SER A 27 14.67 3.59 -4.83
CA SER A 27 13.47 3.29 -5.62
C SER A 27 13.82 2.80 -7.04
N VAL A 28 14.81 3.44 -7.69
CA VAL A 28 15.30 3.00 -9.02
C VAL A 28 15.89 1.60 -8.96
N ARG A 29 16.76 1.33 -7.96
CA ARG A 29 17.34 -0.02 -7.80
C ARG A 29 16.28 -1.08 -7.53
N ARG A 30 15.27 -0.76 -6.72
CA ARG A 30 14.13 -1.64 -6.45
C ARG A 30 13.32 -1.91 -7.71
N TRP A 31 13.11 -0.89 -8.53
CA TRP A 31 12.43 -1.03 -9.81
C TRP A 31 13.16 -2.01 -10.73
N TRP A 32 14.49 -1.90 -10.85
CA TRP A 32 15.28 -2.86 -11.63
C TRP A 32 15.14 -4.29 -11.10
N LEU A 33 15.24 -4.49 -9.79
CA LEU A 33 15.01 -5.82 -9.21
C LEU A 33 13.61 -6.36 -9.51
N ALA A 34 12.59 -5.49 -9.42
CA ALA A 34 11.22 -5.87 -9.71
C ALA A 34 11.02 -6.25 -11.17
N CYS A 35 11.61 -5.51 -12.12
CA CYS A 35 11.50 -5.76 -13.55
C CYS A 35 12.34 -6.96 -14.02
N ASP A 36 13.56 -7.10 -13.52
CA ASP A 36 14.54 -8.07 -14.03
C ASP A 36 14.40 -9.43 -13.36
N PHE A 37 13.94 -9.47 -12.10
CA PHE A 37 13.87 -10.71 -11.33
C PHE A 37 12.46 -11.04 -10.87
N CYS A 38 11.80 -10.15 -10.13
CA CYS A 38 10.53 -10.49 -9.48
C CYS A 38 9.40 -10.75 -10.48
N GLN A 39 9.21 -9.83 -11.44
CA GLN A 39 8.14 -9.92 -12.43
C GLN A 39 8.29 -11.14 -13.37
N PRO A 40 9.47 -11.41 -13.97
CA PRO A 40 9.65 -12.60 -14.83
C PRO A 40 9.48 -13.90 -14.06
N SER A 41 10.00 -13.97 -12.82
CA SER A 41 9.87 -15.16 -11.98
C SER A 41 8.40 -15.46 -11.65
N ARG A 42 7.62 -14.43 -11.33
CA ARG A 42 6.18 -14.57 -11.07
C ARG A 42 5.43 -15.03 -12.32
N GLU A 43 5.73 -14.43 -13.47
CA GLU A 43 5.12 -14.81 -14.75
C GLU A 43 5.37 -16.29 -15.07
N LEU A 44 6.61 -16.75 -14.94
CA LEU A 44 6.97 -18.16 -15.19
C LEU A 44 6.20 -19.14 -14.29
N ILE A 45 6.02 -18.80 -13.01
CA ILE A 45 5.26 -19.64 -12.07
C ILE A 45 3.79 -19.73 -12.48
N ILE A 46 3.19 -18.62 -12.92
CA ILE A 46 1.80 -18.61 -13.38
C ILE A 46 1.68 -19.38 -14.71
N ASP A 47 2.61 -19.17 -15.64
CA ASP A 47 2.66 -19.87 -16.93
C ASP A 47 2.74 -21.40 -16.69
N GLU A 48 3.60 -21.85 -15.77
CA GLU A 48 3.74 -23.25 -15.40
C GLU A 48 2.46 -23.81 -14.74
N ALA A 49 1.85 -23.07 -13.83
CA ALA A 49 0.62 -23.48 -13.14
C ALA A 49 -0.56 -23.63 -14.12
N VAL A 50 -0.66 -22.75 -15.13
CA VAL A 50 -1.67 -22.86 -16.18
C VAL A 50 -1.36 -24.04 -17.11
N ALA A 51 -0.10 -24.21 -17.53
CA ALA A 51 0.30 -25.31 -18.41
C ALA A 51 0.08 -26.70 -17.78
N ARG A 52 0.26 -26.82 -16.46
CA ARG A 52 -0.03 -28.04 -15.69
C ARG A 52 -1.52 -28.24 -15.41
N GLY A 53 -2.37 -27.26 -15.69
CA GLY A 53 -3.80 -27.31 -15.37
C GLY A 53 -4.13 -27.12 -13.88
N LEU A 54 -3.21 -26.58 -13.08
CA LEU A 54 -3.45 -26.27 -11.66
C LEU A 54 -4.36 -25.04 -11.50
N ILE A 55 -4.26 -24.09 -12.43
CA ILE A 55 -5.06 -22.87 -12.45
C ILE A 55 -5.74 -22.76 -13.82
N HIS A 56 -7.07 -22.62 -13.81
CA HIS A 56 -7.84 -22.39 -15.02
C HIS A 56 -8.00 -20.88 -15.27
N LEU A 57 -7.29 -20.35 -16.27
CA LEU A 57 -7.40 -18.95 -16.70
C LEU A 57 -7.97 -18.89 -18.12
N PRO A 58 -9.23 -18.41 -18.30
CA PRO A 58 -9.87 -18.40 -19.61
C PRO A 58 -9.17 -17.40 -20.55
N GLY A 59 -8.76 -17.88 -21.72
CA GLY A 59 -8.08 -17.05 -22.72
C GLY A 59 -6.65 -16.65 -22.35
N TYR A 60 -5.97 -17.41 -21.48
CA TYR A 60 -4.59 -17.14 -21.08
C TYR A 60 -3.58 -17.16 -22.25
N SER A 61 -3.91 -17.82 -23.36
CA SER A 61 -3.10 -17.82 -24.58
C SER A 61 -3.02 -16.45 -25.26
N ASP A 62 -3.97 -15.54 -24.99
CA ASP A 62 -3.93 -14.17 -25.49
C ASP A 62 -2.91 -13.35 -24.67
N PRO A 63 -1.87 -12.75 -25.31
CA PRO A 63 -0.86 -11.96 -24.61
C PRO A 63 -1.42 -10.82 -23.75
N ALA A 64 -2.52 -10.19 -24.18
CA ALA A 64 -3.14 -9.10 -23.43
C ALA A 64 -3.75 -9.61 -22.12
N LYS A 65 -4.46 -10.73 -22.18
CA LYS A 65 -5.07 -11.38 -21.00
C LYS A 65 -4.01 -11.97 -20.08
N ARG A 66 -2.99 -12.63 -20.64
CA ARG A 66 -1.83 -13.11 -19.87
C ARG A 66 -1.23 -11.99 -19.03
N LYS A 67 -0.97 -10.83 -19.65
CA LYS A 67 -0.42 -9.66 -18.97
C LYS A 67 -1.33 -9.14 -17.85
N ALA A 68 -2.65 -9.12 -18.07
CA ALA A 68 -3.61 -8.73 -17.05
C ALA A 68 -3.62 -9.70 -15.84
N TYR A 69 -3.61 -11.01 -16.09
CA TYR A 69 -3.55 -12.02 -15.04
C TYR A 69 -2.23 -11.98 -14.26
N CYS A 70 -1.13 -11.73 -14.97
CA CYS A 70 0.20 -11.65 -14.37
C CYS A 70 0.56 -10.23 -13.89
N GLN A 71 -0.39 -9.30 -13.84
CA GLN A 71 -0.14 -7.99 -13.26
C GLN A 71 0.05 -8.12 -11.75
N GLY A 72 1.01 -7.39 -11.21
CA GLY A 72 1.34 -7.39 -9.78
C GLY A 72 1.99 -6.09 -9.36
N ILE A 73 1.88 -5.76 -8.08
CA ILE A 73 2.57 -4.62 -7.47
C ILE A 73 3.60 -5.19 -6.49
N TRP A 74 4.86 -4.79 -6.67
CA TRP A 74 5.96 -5.19 -5.79
C TRP A 74 6.13 -4.16 -4.68
N ILE A 75 5.50 -4.44 -3.54
CA ILE A 75 5.54 -3.57 -2.37
C ILE A 75 6.89 -3.75 -1.68
N GLY A 76 7.61 -2.64 -1.49
CA GLY A 76 8.86 -2.60 -0.74
C GLY A 76 8.66 -2.03 0.66
N PRO A 77 9.75 -1.85 1.43
CA PRO A 77 9.66 -1.19 2.73
C PRO A 77 9.12 0.23 2.59
N ALA A 78 8.45 0.70 3.64
CA ALA A 78 7.93 2.06 3.72
C ALA A 78 9.02 3.11 3.49
N ARG A 79 8.63 4.25 2.89
CA ARG A 79 9.48 5.44 2.93
C ARG A 79 9.45 5.98 4.37
N GLY A 80 10.60 6.13 5.00
CA GLY A 80 10.68 6.82 6.29
C GLY A 80 10.04 8.21 6.18
N ALA A 81 9.47 8.71 7.28
CA ALA A 81 8.92 10.05 7.36
C ALA A 81 9.67 10.83 8.43
N ILE A 82 9.97 12.10 8.15
CA ILE A 82 10.55 13.01 9.14
C ILE A 82 9.44 13.71 9.95
N ASP A 83 8.31 14.03 9.29
CA ASP A 83 7.10 14.58 9.90
C ASP A 83 5.90 13.76 9.44
N GLU A 84 5.51 12.79 10.27
CA GLU A 84 4.47 11.80 9.97
C GLU A 84 3.11 12.46 9.74
N LEU A 85 2.76 13.48 10.53
CA LEU A 85 1.48 14.17 10.43
C LEU A 85 1.35 14.89 9.09
N LYS A 86 2.38 15.62 8.66
CA LYS A 86 2.35 16.33 7.37
C LYS A 86 2.30 15.37 6.19
N GLU A 87 3.07 14.27 6.23
CA GLU A 87 3.08 13.30 5.14
C GLU A 87 1.77 12.50 5.07
N ALA A 88 1.13 12.20 6.20
CA ALA A 88 -0.20 11.58 6.25
C ALA A 88 -1.29 12.51 5.68
N ASN A 89 -1.29 13.79 6.05
CA ASN A 89 -2.21 14.78 5.47
C ASN A 89 -2.00 14.94 3.96
N ALA A 90 -0.74 14.94 3.51
CA ALA A 90 -0.42 14.98 2.09
C ALA A 90 -0.90 13.71 1.35
N ALA A 91 -0.82 12.54 1.98
CA ALA A 91 -1.35 11.29 1.43
C ALA A 91 -2.88 11.34 1.28
N GLY A 92 -3.59 11.80 2.32
CA GLY A 92 -5.04 12.05 2.25
C GLY A 92 -5.39 12.99 1.10
N LYS A 93 -4.65 14.09 0.96
CA LYS A 93 -4.89 15.06 -0.12
C LYS A 93 -4.64 14.50 -1.52
N ARG A 94 -3.66 13.61 -1.69
CA ARG A 94 -3.41 12.93 -2.99
C ARG A 94 -4.54 12.00 -3.38
N ILE A 95 -5.14 11.30 -2.42
CA ILE A 95 -6.32 10.45 -2.64
C ILE A 95 -7.52 11.32 -3.02
N GLU A 96 -7.77 12.40 -2.27
CA GLU A 96 -8.88 13.33 -2.56
C GLU A 96 -8.81 13.93 -3.97
N ILE A 97 -7.61 14.30 -4.44
CA ILE A 97 -7.41 14.88 -5.77
C ILE A 97 -7.45 13.80 -6.88
N GLY A 98 -7.41 12.51 -6.52
CA GLY A 98 -7.42 11.39 -7.48
C GLY A 98 -6.07 11.12 -8.15
N VAL A 99 -4.97 11.65 -7.59
CA VAL A 99 -3.60 11.38 -8.07
C VAL A 99 -3.06 10.05 -7.53
N SER A 100 -3.63 9.59 -6.41
CA SER A 100 -3.25 8.34 -5.75
C SER A 100 -4.49 7.61 -5.25
N ASN A 101 -4.29 6.40 -4.74
CA ASN A 101 -5.34 5.59 -4.12
C ASN A 101 -4.82 5.00 -2.79
N GLU A 102 -5.71 4.42 -2.01
CA GLU A 102 -5.41 3.85 -0.70
C GLU A 102 -4.38 2.72 -0.80
N THR A 103 -4.38 1.95 -1.90
CA THR A 103 -3.42 0.87 -2.12
C THR A 103 -2.00 1.40 -2.26
N LEU A 104 -1.80 2.44 -3.07
CA LEU A 104 -0.51 3.05 -3.30
C LEU A 104 0.00 3.81 -2.06
N GLU A 105 -0.87 4.58 -1.40
CA GLU A 105 -0.47 5.32 -0.20
C GLU A 105 -0.16 4.39 0.98
N THR A 106 -0.94 3.32 1.20
CA THR A 106 -0.67 2.35 2.26
C THR A 106 0.64 1.62 2.01
N ALA A 107 0.86 1.15 0.77
CA ALA A 107 2.12 0.51 0.39
C ALA A 107 3.32 1.46 0.58
N ALA A 108 3.17 2.75 0.31
CA ALA A 108 4.24 3.73 0.48
C ALA A 108 4.53 4.06 1.96
N MET A 109 3.50 4.10 2.81
CA MET A 109 3.59 4.51 4.22
C MET A 109 3.92 3.37 5.17
N THR A 110 3.36 2.18 4.98
CA THR A 110 3.55 1.04 5.89
C THR A 110 4.35 -0.09 5.27
N GLY A 111 4.45 -0.13 3.94
CA GLY A 111 5.05 -1.27 3.24
C GLY A 111 4.14 -2.50 3.21
N GLU A 112 2.85 -2.35 3.54
CA GLU A 112 1.87 -3.42 3.53
C GLU A 112 0.80 -3.23 2.46
N PRO A 113 0.20 -4.32 1.94
CA PRO A 113 -0.92 -4.21 1.03
C PRO A 113 -2.17 -3.66 1.77
N TRP A 114 -2.83 -2.66 1.18
CA TRP A 114 -4.01 -2.03 1.78
C TRP A 114 -5.13 -3.02 2.14
N GLN A 115 -5.35 -4.07 1.33
CA GLN A 115 -6.37 -5.07 1.63
C GLN A 115 -6.12 -5.80 2.96
N GLN A 116 -4.86 -6.02 3.34
CA GLN A 116 -4.50 -6.65 4.61
C GLN A 116 -4.79 -5.70 5.77
N VAL A 117 -4.35 -4.45 5.66
CA VAL A 117 -4.63 -3.39 6.64
C VAL A 117 -6.13 -3.20 6.83
N TYR A 118 -6.89 -3.15 5.73
CA TYR A 118 -8.34 -2.99 5.76
C TYR A 118 -9.03 -4.15 6.47
N ARG A 119 -8.72 -5.40 6.11
CA ARG A 119 -9.29 -6.59 6.76
C ARG A 119 -8.97 -6.64 8.24
N GLN A 120 -7.73 -6.30 8.61
CA GLN A 120 -7.32 -6.25 10.00
C GLN A 120 -8.08 -5.16 10.76
N ARG A 121 -8.20 -3.97 10.18
CA ARG A 121 -8.95 -2.85 10.77
C ARG A 121 -10.42 -3.18 11.00
N VAL A 122 -11.08 -3.89 10.08
CA VAL A 122 -12.48 -4.34 10.26
C VAL A 122 -12.59 -5.22 11.51
N ARG A 123 -11.71 -6.23 11.64
CA ARG A 123 -11.70 -7.12 12.80
C ARG A 123 -11.46 -6.38 14.11
N GLU A 124 -10.52 -5.44 14.12
CA GLU A 124 -10.21 -4.63 15.30
C GLU A 124 -11.40 -3.75 15.72
N VAL A 125 -12.12 -3.18 14.76
CA VAL A 125 -13.33 -2.38 15.03
C VAL A 125 -14.46 -3.23 15.59
N GLU A 126 -14.68 -4.43 15.01
CA GLU A 126 -15.69 -5.38 15.50
C GLU A 126 -15.37 -5.85 16.93
N GLN A 127 -14.11 -6.20 17.21
CA GLN A 127 -13.65 -6.57 18.55
C GLN A 127 -13.85 -5.43 19.56
N ARG A 128 -13.42 -4.21 19.22
CA ARG A 128 -13.63 -3.03 20.09
C ARG A 128 -15.10 -2.74 20.36
N ARG A 129 -15.98 -3.02 19.40
CA ARG A 129 -17.43 -2.88 19.56
C ARG A 129 -17.98 -3.96 20.50
N ALA A 130 -17.55 -5.22 20.34
CA ALA A 130 -17.95 -6.33 21.20
C ALA A 130 -17.48 -6.13 22.66
N ASP A 131 -16.26 -5.62 22.85
CA ASP A 131 -15.63 -5.41 24.16
C ASP A 131 -16.10 -4.11 24.85
N ASN A 132 -17.03 -3.37 24.25
CA ASN A 132 -17.47 -2.04 24.71
C ASN A 132 -16.33 -1.02 24.91
N LEU A 133 -15.19 -1.23 24.24
CA LEU A 133 -14.03 -0.32 24.23
C LEU A 133 -14.18 0.82 23.21
N HIS A 134 -15.38 0.99 22.65
CA HIS A 134 -15.68 1.99 21.63
C HIS A 134 -15.83 3.40 22.24
N MET A 135 -14.73 3.94 22.74
CA MET A 135 -14.55 5.38 22.88
C MET A 135 -14.19 5.95 21.50
N LEU A 136 -15.15 6.64 20.89
CA LEU A 136 -14.92 7.47 19.71
C LEU A 136 -13.90 8.57 20.04
N PRO A 137 -12.98 8.93 19.12
CA PRO A 137 -12.26 10.19 19.24
C PRO A 137 -13.29 11.34 19.31
N LYS A 138 -13.05 12.31 20.21
CA LYS A 138 -13.94 13.44 20.49
C LYS A 138 -14.57 14.02 19.20
N GLY A 139 -15.89 13.87 19.05
CA GLY A 139 -16.72 14.71 18.16
C GLY A 139 -17.44 14.04 16.98
N GLY A 140 -17.33 12.72 16.78
CA GLY A 140 -18.09 12.04 15.71
C GLY A 140 -19.31 11.30 16.24
N VAL A 141 -20.51 11.85 16.06
CA VAL A 141 -21.76 11.11 16.28
C VAL A 141 -21.88 10.07 15.17
N ILE A 142 -21.94 8.78 15.53
CA ILE A 142 -22.33 7.73 14.58
C ILE A 142 -23.87 7.77 14.50
N ALA A 143 -24.41 7.97 13.31
CA ALA A 143 -25.82 7.66 13.05
C ALA A 143 -25.98 6.13 13.07
N ASP A 144 -26.94 5.65 13.86
CA ASP A 144 -27.31 4.24 13.91
C ASP A 144 -27.67 3.72 12.51
N PRO A 145 -27.40 2.43 12.21
CA PRO A 145 -27.81 1.84 10.94
C PRO A 145 -29.34 1.96 10.77
N PRO A 146 -29.85 2.22 9.54
CA PRO A 146 -31.28 2.32 9.32
C PRO A 146 -31.95 0.98 9.66
N THR A 147 -32.94 1.02 10.55
CA THR A 147 -33.81 -0.11 10.88
C THR A 147 -34.46 -0.62 9.59
N PRO A 148 -34.49 -1.94 9.31
CA PRO A 148 -35.20 -2.47 8.16
C PRO A 148 -36.69 -2.09 8.24
N PRO A 149 -37.37 -1.86 7.09
CA PRO A 149 -38.78 -1.49 7.09
C PRO A 149 -39.61 -2.58 7.76
N ASN A 150 -40.47 -2.20 8.71
CA ASN A 150 -41.52 -3.08 9.21
C ASN A 150 -42.38 -3.54 8.04
N GLU A 151 -42.43 -4.85 7.81
CA GLU A 151 -43.44 -5.49 6.98
C GLU A 151 -44.77 -5.46 7.75
N GLU A 152 -45.66 -4.54 7.38
CA GLU A 152 -47.12 -4.65 7.57
C GLU A 152 -47.80 -4.82 6.21
#